data_AF-A0A965XA18-F1
#
_entry.id   AF-A0A965XA18-F1
#
_cell.length_a   1.000
_cell.length_b   1.000
_cell.length_c   1.000
_cell.angle_alpha   90.00
_cell.angle_beta   90.00
_cell.angle_gamma   90.00
#
_symmetry.space_group_name_H-M   'P 1'
#
loop_
_entity.id
_entity.type
_entity.pdbx_description
1 polymer ?
#
loop_
_entity_poly.entity_id
_entity_poly.type
_entity_poly.pdbx_seq_one_letter_code
_entity_poly.pdbx_strand_id
1 'polypeptide(L)'
;MEIPTVFSSEKFSIPATSSDSSRCSERLKGNVTNIIYSPGPVPLIPVFTGRVIMRDMRFAVKTATGFRNSIRYNTTNEWILSTNNPILKEAGSDKLSSKPEKVGKRNTYYYRTAIAILSILAILPFFYFFRNGRKQD
;
A
#
# COMPACT_ATOMS: atom_id res chain seq x y z
N MET A 1 -13.58 -6.03 -29.64
CA MET A 1 -13.82 -6.36 -28.22
C MET A 1 -14.36 -5.10 -27.57
N GLU A 2 -15.67 -4.99 -27.44
CA GLU A 2 -16.30 -3.81 -26.83
C GLU A 2 -16.41 -4.03 -25.33
N ILE A 3 -15.80 -3.12 -24.57
CA ILE A 3 -15.93 -3.04 -23.13
C ILE A 3 -17.27 -2.35 -22.83
N PRO A 4 -18.12 -2.87 -21.93
CA PRO A 4 -19.39 -2.23 -21.61
C PRO A 4 -19.15 -0.81 -21.10
N THR A 5 -19.71 0.18 -21.81
CA THR A 5 -19.42 1.61 -21.61
C THR A 5 -20.51 2.37 -20.87
N VAL A 6 -21.62 1.72 -20.50
CA VAL A 6 -22.77 2.42 -19.89
C VAL A 6 -23.13 1.77 -18.55
N PHE A 7 -22.74 2.47 -17.48
CA PHE A 7 -23.19 2.21 -16.11
C PHE A 7 -24.19 3.31 -15.74
N SER A 8 -25.39 2.93 -15.35
CA SER A 8 -26.38 3.83 -14.76
C SER A 8 -26.61 3.42 -13.31
N SER A 9 -26.49 4.36 -12.39
CA SER A 9 -26.77 4.14 -10.97
C SER A 9 -27.75 5.17 -10.44
N GLU A 10 -28.71 4.68 -9.66
CA GLU A 10 -29.62 5.51 -8.88
C GLU A 10 -29.27 5.37 -7.40
N LYS A 11 -29.25 6.51 -6.71
CA LYS A 11 -28.93 6.63 -5.29
C LYS A 11 -30.22 6.84 -4.52
N PHE A 12 -30.47 6.00 -3.52
CA PHE A 12 -31.63 6.16 -2.63
C PHE A 12 -31.21 6.06 -1.16
N SER A 13 -31.84 6.90 -0.34
CA SER A 13 -31.67 6.91 1.12
C SER A 13 -32.55 5.84 1.76
N ILE A 14 -32.01 5.16 2.76
CA ILE A 14 -32.74 4.13 3.51
C ILE A 14 -33.23 4.76 4.82
N PRO A 15 -34.52 4.60 5.20
CA PRO A 15 -34.98 4.99 6.53
C PRO A 15 -34.24 4.18 7.60
N ALA A 16 -33.76 4.84 8.64
CA ALA A 16 -32.96 4.24 9.70
C ALA A 16 -33.75 3.14 10.44
N THR A 17 -33.57 1.90 10.01
CA THR A 17 -34.20 0.74 10.66
C THR A 17 -33.19 -0.40 10.73
N SER A 18 -32.96 -0.87 11.96
CA SER A 18 -32.08 -1.97 12.40
C SER A 18 -30.56 -1.69 12.46
N SER A 19 -30.13 -1.41 13.70
CA SER A 19 -28.87 -1.66 14.44
C SER A 19 -27.48 -1.78 13.79
N ASP A 20 -27.32 -1.86 12.47
CA ASP A 20 -26.00 -1.97 11.80
C ASP A 20 -25.68 -0.79 10.88
N SER A 21 -26.47 0.29 10.95
CA SER A 21 -26.46 1.39 9.97
C SER A 21 -25.32 2.41 10.14
N SER A 22 -24.40 2.25 11.09
CA SER A 22 -23.40 3.30 11.38
C SER A 22 -22.37 3.51 10.27
N ARG A 23 -22.29 2.62 9.28
CA ARG A 23 -21.27 2.69 8.19
C ARG A 23 -21.82 2.64 6.76
N CYS A 24 -23.13 2.52 6.57
CA CYS A 24 -23.71 2.43 5.24
C CYS A 24 -24.70 3.59 5.04
N SER A 25 -24.18 4.74 4.64
CA SER A 25 -24.97 5.95 4.35
C SER A 25 -25.72 5.87 3.02
N GLU A 26 -25.28 5.01 2.10
CA GLU A 26 -25.78 4.97 0.73
C GLU A 26 -25.70 3.53 0.18
N ARG A 27 -26.76 3.07 -0.50
CA ARG A 27 -26.71 1.88 -1.35
C ARG A 27 -26.89 2.30 -2.80
N LEU A 28 -25.99 1.82 -3.66
CA LEU A 28 -26.06 2.00 -5.11
C LEU A 28 -26.72 0.75 -5.71
N LYS A 29 -27.79 0.95 -6.48
CA LYS A 29 -28.33 -0.08 -7.37
C LYS A 29 -28.02 0.35 -8.80
N GLY A 30 -27.35 -0.53 -9.55
CA GLY A 30 -27.05 -0.32 -10.96
C GLY A 30 -27.58 -1.46 -11.80
N ASN A 31 -28.09 -1.15 -12.99
CA ASN A 31 -28.44 -2.15 -14.00
C ASN A 31 -27.27 -2.28 -14.98
N VAL A 32 -26.76 -3.50 -15.15
CA VAL A 32 -25.75 -3.82 -16.17
C VAL A 32 -26.49 -4.32 -17.40
N THR A 33 -26.57 -3.50 -18.45
CA THR A 33 -27.40 -3.78 -19.64
C THR A 33 -26.69 -4.54 -20.77
N ASN A 34 -25.41 -4.88 -20.61
CA ASN A 34 -24.66 -5.71 -21.56
C ASN A 34 -24.04 -6.93 -20.87
N ILE A 35 -24.89 -7.87 -20.46
CA ILE A 35 -24.43 -9.22 -20.09
C ILE A 35 -24.29 -10.00 -21.41
N ILE A 36 -23.07 -10.08 -21.94
CA ILE A 36 -22.76 -11.03 -23.01
C ILE A 36 -22.94 -12.42 -22.38
N TYR A 37 -24.04 -13.10 -22.67
CA TYR A 37 -24.43 -14.38 -22.05
C TYR A 37 -23.49 -15.55 -22.40
N SER A 38 -22.55 -15.34 -23.32
CA SER A 38 -21.56 -16.34 -23.71
C SER A 38 -20.29 -15.63 -24.18
N PRO A 39 -19.47 -15.09 -23.26
CA PRO A 39 -18.12 -14.74 -23.65
C PRO A 39 -17.46 -16.08 -23.99
N GLY A 40 -17.17 -16.31 -25.28
CA GLY A 40 -16.37 -17.48 -25.69
C GLY A 40 -15.12 -17.60 -24.81
N PRO A 41 -14.52 -18.79 -24.68
CA PRO A 41 -13.55 -19.11 -23.63
C PRO A 41 -12.56 -17.95 -23.41
N VAL A 42 -12.75 -17.23 -22.30
CA VAL A 42 -11.90 -16.09 -21.94
C VAL A 42 -10.75 -16.65 -21.13
N PRO A 43 -9.49 -16.36 -21.51
CA PRO A 43 -8.36 -16.79 -20.72
C PRO A 43 -8.48 -16.14 -19.33
N LEU A 44 -8.49 -16.98 -18.30
CA LEU A 44 -8.54 -16.54 -16.90
C LEU A 44 -7.29 -15.75 -16.47
N ILE A 45 -6.26 -15.77 -17.31
CA ILE A 45 -4.97 -15.14 -17.08
C ILE A 45 -4.68 -14.18 -18.24
N PRO A 46 -4.20 -12.95 -17.98
CA PRO A 46 -3.83 -12.03 -19.04
C PRO A 46 -2.84 -12.66 -20.00
N VAL A 47 -3.13 -12.57 -21.30
CA VAL A 47 -2.19 -12.94 -22.37
C VAL A 47 -1.31 -11.73 -22.64
N PHE A 48 0.00 -11.93 -22.66
CA PHE A 48 0.98 -10.88 -22.92
C PHE A 48 1.88 -11.28 -24.08
N THR A 49 2.33 -10.29 -24.84
CA THR A 49 3.21 -10.47 -25.98
C THR A 49 4.66 -10.29 -25.54
N GLY A 50 5.50 -11.31 -25.78
CA GLY A 50 6.92 -11.28 -25.42
C GLY A 50 7.24 -11.92 -24.08
N ARG A 51 8.35 -11.49 -23.46
CA ARG A 51 8.81 -11.98 -22.15
C ARG A 51 8.48 -10.95 -21.07
N VAL A 52 7.93 -11.41 -19.96
CA VAL A 52 7.66 -10.59 -18.78
C VAL A 52 8.45 -11.09 -17.58
N ILE A 53 8.83 -10.17 -16.71
CA ILE A 53 9.43 -10.51 -15.41
C ILE A 53 8.29 -10.74 -14.43
N MET A 54 8.11 -12.00 -14.02
CA MET A 54 7.17 -12.37 -12.97
C MET A 54 7.81 -12.20 -11.60
N ARG A 55 7.04 -11.69 -10.65
CA ARG A 55 7.41 -11.67 -9.23
C ARG A 55 6.54 -12.66 -8.48
N ASP A 56 7.15 -13.70 -7.93
CA ASP A 56 6.42 -14.77 -7.25
C ASP A 56 6.58 -14.69 -5.73
N MET A 57 5.48 -14.32 -5.08
CA MET A 57 5.40 -14.13 -3.64
C MET A 57 5.29 -15.45 -2.88
N ARG A 58 4.99 -16.58 -3.53
CA ARG A 58 4.89 -17.90 -2.87
C ARG A 58 6.21 -18.34 -2.23
N PHE A 59 7.33 -17.80 -2.71
CA PHE A 59 8.67 -18.07 -2.20
C PHE A 59 9.09 -17.11 -1.08
N ALA A 60 8.32 -16.05 -0.82
CA ALA A 60 8.61 -15.10 0.23
C ALA A 60 8.36 -15.76 1.61
N VAL A 61 9.39 -15.81 2.44
CA VAL A 61 9.34 -16.44 3.76
C VAL A 61 9.91 -15.47 4.79
N LYS A 62 9.29 -15.40 5.96
CA LYS A 62 9.78 -14.63 7.09
C LYS A 62 9.79 -15.52 8.32
N THR A 63 10.96 -15.74 8.90
CA THR A 63 11.15 -16.52 10.12
C THR A 63 11.61 -15.60 11.26
N ALA A 64 11.79 -16.17 12.45
CA ALA A 64 12.37 -15.45 13.58
C ALA A 64 13.80 -14.96 13.29
N THR A 65 14.58 -15.77 12.57
CA THR A 65 16.03 -15.60 12.36
C THR A 65 16.38 -14.97 11.02
N GLY A 66 15.45 -14.93 10.06
CA GLY A 66 15.75 -14.40 8.73
C GLY A 66 14.52 -14.19 7.86
N PHE A 67 14.78 -13.81 6.63
CA PHE A 67 13.75 -13.62 5.62
C PHE A 67 14.27 -13.96 4.23
N ARG A 68 13.37 -14.35 3.33
CA ARG A 68 13.61 -14.47 1.90
C ARG A 68 12.53 -13.67 1.20
N ASN A 69 12.95 -12.80 0.27
CA ASN A 69 12.02 -12.05 -0.55
C ASN A 69 11.38 -12.95 -1.61
N SER A 70 10.39 -12.41 -2.31
CA SER A 70 9.86 -13.02 -3.53
C SER A 70 10.97 -13.27 -4.56
N ILE A 71 10.85 -14.33 -5.33
CA ILE A 71 11.73 -14.59 -6.47
C ILE A 71 11.23 -13.82 -7.70
N ARG A 72 12.14 -13.57 -8.64
CA ARG A 72 11.83 -12.99 -9.94
C ARG A 72 12.33 -13.91 -11.04
N TYR A 73 11.51 -14.17 -12.05
CA TYR A 73 11.89 -14.99 -13.19
C TYR A 73 11.21 -14.49 -14.47
N ASN A 74 11.83 -14.77 -15.60
CA ASN A 74 11.25 -14.46 -16.91
C ASN A 74 10.26 -15.54 -17.31
N THR A 75 9.08 -15.13 -17.78
CA THR A 75 8.06 -16.03 -18.31
C THR A 75 7.38 -15.45 -19.55
N THR A 76 6.75 -16.32 -20.32
CA THR A 76 5.84 -15.98 -21.42
C THR A 76 4.42 -16.36 -20.99
N ASN A 77 3.52 -16.67 -21.91
CA ASN A 77 2.15 -17.11 -21.57
C ASN A 77 2.10 -18.49 -20.87
N GLU A 78 3.24 -19.16 -20.69
CA GLU A 78 3.36 -20.43 -19.96
C GLU A 78 3.64 -20.16 -18.48
N TRP A 79 2.55 -19.95 -17.72
CA TRP A 79 2.65 -19.73 -16.28
C TRP A 79 3.08 -21.00 -15.56
N ILE A 80 4.17 -20.90 -14.79
CA ILE A 80 4.69 -22.01 -14.00
C ILE A 80 3.90 -22.10 -12.69
N LEU A 81 2.84 -22.91 -12.72
CA LEU A 81 1.96 -23.13 -11.56
C LEU A 81 2.62 -23.98 -10.47
N SER A 82 3.47 -24.94 -10.86
CA SER A 82 4.14 -25.83 -9.91
C SER A 82 5.39 -25.18 -9.32
N THR A 83 5.44 -25.05 -7.99
CA THR A 83 6.64 -24.62 -7.25
C THR A 83 7.77 -25.64 -7.33
N ASN A 84 7.51 -26.87 -7.78
CA ASN A 84 8.51 -27.90 -8.00
C ASN A 84 9.27 -27.77 -9.33
N ASN A 85 8.90 -26.81 -10.17
CA ASN A 85 9.62 -26.56 -11.41
C ASN A 85 11.11 -26.23 -11.14
N PRO A 86 12.06 -26.81 -11.88
CA PRO A 86 13.49 -26.63 -11.65
C PRO A 86 13.92 -25.16 -11.67
N ILE A 87 13.35 -24.35 -12.57
CA ILE A 87 13.65 -22.91 -12.69
C ILE A 87 13.26 -22.16 -11.42
N LEU A 88 12.11 -22.50 -10.85
CA LEU A 88 11.62 -21.86 -9.61
C LEU A 88 12.38 -22.37 -8.38
N LYS A 89 12.78 -23.65 -8.37
CA LYS A 89 13.61 -24.22 -7.31
C LYS A 89 14.99 -23.58 -7.28
N GLU A 90 15.60 -23.38 -8.44
CA GLU A 90 16.89 -22.71 -8.56
C GLU A 90 16.80 -21.25 -8.10
N ALA A 91 15.84 -20.48 -8.62
CA ALA A 91 15.60 -19.10 -8.21
C ALA A 91 15.22 -18.95 -6.72
N GLY A 92 14.60 -19.98 -6.14
CA GLY A 92 14.22 -20.05 -4.73
C GLY A 92 15.27 -20.68 -3.81
N SER A 93 16.40 -21.13 -4.33
CA SER A 93 17.42 -21.85 -3.55
C SER A 93 18.26 -20.94 -2.64
N ASP A 94 18.14 -19.62 -2.83
CA ASP A 94 18.83 -18.63 -2.01
C ASP A 94 18.54 -18.82 -0.52
N LYS A 95 19.63 -18.81 0.27
CA LYS A 95 19.56 -18.88 1.73
C LYS A 95 18.77 -17.69 2.29
N LEU A 96 18.11 -17.91 3.44
CA LEU A 96 17.46 -16.84 4.18
C LEU A 96 18.48 -15.74 4.51
N SER A 97 18.17 -14.51 4.12
CA SER A 97 18.93 -13.33 4.51
C SER A 97 18.73 -13.06 6.00
N SER A 98 19.81 -12.67 6.69
CA SER A 98 19.73 -12.22 8.07
C SER A 98 18.85 -10.98 8.14
N LYS A 99 17.99 -10.92 9.17
CA LYS A 99 17.09 -9.78 9.36
C LYS A 99 17.95 -8.52 9.53
N PRO A 100 17.70 -7.43 8.78
CA PRO A 100 18.39 -6.19 9.03
C PRO A 100 18.14 -5.80 10.48
N GLU A 101 19.22 -5.60 11.23
CA GLU A 101 19.13 -5.10 12.59
C GLU A 101 18.31 -3.81 12.52
N LYS A 102 17.28 -3.70 13.36
CA LYS A 102 16.47 -2.49 13.42
C LYS A 102 17.39 -1.40 13.96
N VAL A 103 18.11 -0.71 13.07
CA VAL A 103 18.80 0.53 13.39
C VAL A 103 17.68 1.44 13.88
N GLY A 104 17.57 1.58 15.20
CA GLY A 104 16.59 2.43 15.83
C GLY A 104 16.74 3.78 15.17
N LYS A 105 15.71 4.24 14.46
CA LYS A 105 15.69 5.58 13.89
C LYS A 105 15.93 6.51 15.06
N ARG A 106 17.16 7.02 15.20
CA ARG A 106 17.49 8.01 16.23
C ARG A 106 16.49 9.12 16.02
N ASN A 107 15.77 9.46 17.08
CA ASN A 107 14.61 10.35 17.09
C ASN A 107 15.06 11.82 16.86
N THR A 108 15.78 12.08 15.77
CA THR A 108 16.37 13.37 15.38
C THR A 108 15.33 14.48 15.36
N TYR A 109 14.07 14.15 15.08
CA TYR A 109 12.94 15.06 15.16
C TYR A 109 12.79 15.65 16.58
N TYR A 110 12.70 14.81 17.61
CA TYR A 110 12.49 15.26 18.99
C TYR A 110 13.66 16.11 19.52
N TYR A 111 14.89 15.75 19.17
CA TYR A 111 16.07 16.55 19.52
C TYR A 111 16.03 17.94 18.85
N ARG A 112 15.67 18.01 17.56
CA ARG A 112 15.54 19.29 16.84
C ARG A 112 14.41 20.15 17.40
N THR A 113 13.26 19.55 17.72
CA THR A 113 12.13 20.24 18.33
C THR A 113 12.47 20.77 19.72
N ALA A 114 13.18 19.97 20.54
CA ALA A 114 13.62 20.41 21.86
C ALA A 114 14.58 21.60 21.79
N ILE A 115 15.56 21.57 20.88
CA ILE A 115 16.49 22.69 20.66
C ILE A 115 15.73 23.95 20.23
N ALA A 116 14.80 23.84 19.28
CA ALA A 116 14.02 24.99 18.81
C ALA A 116 13.19 25.63 19.94
N ILE A 117 12.53 24.81 20.77
CA ILE A 117 11.76 25.29 21.93
C ILE A 117 12.66 26.00 22.94
N LEU A 118 13.82 25.42 23.25
CA LEU A 118 14.80 26.02 24.16
C LEU A 118 15.34 27.35 23.64
N SER A 119 15.62 27.46 22.34
CA SER A 119 16.05 28.72 21.72
C SER A 119 14.98 29.81 21.83
N ILE A 120 13.71 29.48 21.60
CA ILE A 120 12.60 30.44 21.75
C ILE A 120 12.47 30.90 23.21
N LEU A 121 12.52 29.97 24.16
CA LEU A 121 12.45 30.27 25.59
C LEU A 121 13.59 31.16 26.08
N ALA A 122 14.81 30.98 25.55
CA ALA A 122 15.95 31.82 25.90
C ALA A 122 15.83 33.26 25.38
N ILE A 123 15.16 33.45 24.23
CA ILE A 123 15.06 34.75 23.55
C ILE A 123 13.85 35.58 24.03
N LEU A 124 12.78 34.92 24.50
CA LEU A 124 11.57 35.57 25.06
C LEU A 124 11.85 36.61 26.17
N PRO A 125 12.67 36.35 27.20
CA PRO A 125 12.94 37.33 28.26
C PRO A 125 13.68 38.58 27.74
N PHE A 126 14.56 38.42 26.73
CA PHE A 126 15.22 39.55 26.09
C PHE A 126 14.21 40.44 25.35
N PHE A 127 13.28 39.86 24.59
CA PHE A 127 12.22 40.63 23.94
C PHE A 127 11.30 41.34 24.93
N TYR A 128 10.98 40.70 26.06
CA TYR A 128 10.19 41.33 27.12
C TYR A 128 10.91 42.53 27.74
N PHE A 129 12.21 42.40 28.04
CA PHE A 129 13.02 43.47 28.60
C PHE A 129 13.17 44.67 27.65
N PHE A 130 13.50 44.44 26.38
CA PHE A 130 13.60 45.53 25.38
C PHE A 130 12.26 46.22 25.09
N ARG A 131 11.14 45.50 25.18
CA ARG A 131 9.81 46.08 24.95
C ARG A 131 9.34 46.96 26.11
N ASN A 132 9.69 46.61 27.36
CA ASN A 132 9.29 47.38 28.54
C ASN A 132 10.29 48.48 28.91
N GLY A 133 11.57 48.35 28.57
CA GLY A 133 12.58 49.41 28.77
C GLY A 133 12.39 50.65 27.90
N ARG A 134 11.58 50.58 26.83
CA ARG A 134 11.22 51.73 25.96
C ARG A 134 10.02 52.54 26.45
N LYS A 135 9.41 52.20 27.58
CA LYS A 135 8.24 52.90 28.14
C LYS A 135 8.58 53.80 29.35
N GLN A 136 9.86 53.98 29.66
CA GLN A 136 10.32 54.74 30.83
C GLN A 136 11.01 56.08 30.50
N ASP A 137 10.95 56.53 29.25
CA ASP A 137 11.27 57.91 28.85
C ASP A 137 9.99 58.62 28.37
#